data_AF-G3NZ71-F1
#
_entry.id   AF-G3NZ71-F1
#
_cell.length_a   1.000
_cell.length_b   1.000
_cell.length_c   1.000
_cell.angle_alpha   90.00
_cell.angle_beta   90.00
_cell.angle_gamma   90.00
#
_symmetry.space_group_name_H-M   'P 1'
#
loop_
_entity.id
_entity.type
_entity.pdbx_description
1 polymer ?
#
loop_
_entity_poly.entity_id
_entity_poly.type
_entity_poly.pdbx_seq_one_letter_code
_entity_poly.pdbx_strand_id
1 'polypeptide(L)'
;YFCMCLMQVVDVTWRYSCKHPEVLTRRTRVQEAWLLHTIAGLNASATGYVFTPTEKEKSDRLLHVRYSATKDQYCRVSNNREVTQSWDQCVWSKESVFRKVENDWQMVYIARTEGSSVGKVSWKFDFSPAGLKIKSVSITASSQTFHSGEVCWHLQAGQSTTEFPGDGKTQSFQSLSGSSEFIVAARLGGGEGETSWQHSQLFRRSLKEDEEEECSFEILVHLEDA
;
A
#
# COMPACT_ATOMS: atom_id res chain seq x y z
N TYR A 1 -22.20 -20.17 1.84
CA TYR A 1 -21.75 -19.26 2.90
C TYR A 1 -20.56 -18.49 2.34
N PHE A 2 -20.62 -17.16 2.33
CA PHE A 2 -19.53 -16.32 1.86
C PHE A 2 -18.87 -15.63 3.06
N CYS A 3 -17.55 -15.61 3.09
CA CYS A 3 -16.79 -14.80 4.04
C CYS A 3 -16.15 -13.67 3.24
N MET A 4 -16.42 -12.43 3.64
CA MET A 4 -15.63 -11.28 3.20
C MET A 4 -14.56 -11.06 4.26
N CYS A 5 -13.31 -11.37 3.92
CA CYS A 5 -12.16 -10.85 4.67
C CYS A 5 -11.68 -9.61 3.92
N LEU A 6 -11.18 -8.59 4.61
CA LEU A 6 -10.99 -7.19 4.17
C LEU A 6 -10.41 -6.94 2.77
N MET A 7 -9.85 -7.94 2.07
CA MET A 7 -9.32 -7.79 0.70
C MET A 7 -9.65 -8.94 -0.28
N GLN A 8 -10.42 -9.98 0.09
CA GLN A 8 -10.76 -11.08 -0.83
C GLN A 8 -12.15 -11.68 -0.56
N VAL A 9 -12.87 -11.98 -1.64
CA VAL A 9 -14.10 -12.78 -1.62
C VAL A 9 -13.71 -14.23 -1.85
N VAL A 10 -14.06 -15.11 -0.90
CA VAL A 10 -13.82 -16.55 -1.01
C VAL A 10 -15.13 -17.29 -0.75
N ASP A 11 -15.46 -18.24 -1.62
CA ASP A 11 -16.52 -19.20 -1.32
C ASP A 11 -16.03 -20.18 -0.25
N VAL A 12 -16.48 -19.98 0.99
CA VAL A 12 -16.12 -20.83 2.13
C VAL A 12 -17.12 -21.95 2.35
N THR A 13 -18.09 -22.16 1.45
CA THR A 13 -19.15 -23.17 1.60
C THR A 13 -18.60 -24.56 1.91
N TRP A 14 -17.47 -24.93 1.29
CA TRP A 14 -16.83 -26.23 1.47
C TRP A 14 -16.12 -26.38 2.83
N ARG A 15 -15.79 -25.28 3.51
CA ARG A 15 -15.27 -25.34 4.89
C ARG A 15 -16.34 -25.72 5.90
N TYR A 16 -17.61 -25.47 5.59
CA TYR A 16 -18.74 -25.64 6.51
C TYR A 16 -19.66 -26.81 6.12
N SER A 17 -19.29 -27.63 5.15
CA SER A 17 -20.05 -28.82 4.77
C SER A 17 -19.12 -29.93 4.35
N CYS A 18 -19.34 -31.14 4.88
CA CYS A 18 -18.68 -32.36 4.42
C CYS A 18 -19.52 -33.15 3.39
N LYS A 19 -20.72 -32.65 3.04
CA LYS A 19 -21.67 -33.31 2.12
C LYS A 19 -21.69 -32.60 0.76
N HIS A 20 -20.55 -32.58 0.08
CA HIS A 20 -20.40 -31.74 -1.12
C HIS A 20 -21.40 -32.06 -2.25
N PRO A 21 -21.70 -33.33 -2.56
CA PRO A 21 -22.65 -33.65 -3.63
C PRO A 21 -24.07 -33.11 -3.36
N GLU A 22 -24.54 -33.18 -2.12
CA GLU A 22 -25.86 -32.63 -1.72
C GLU A 22 -25.89 -31.10 -1.76
N VAL A 23 -24.75 -30.46 -1.49
CA VAL A 23 -24.63 -29.00 -1.58
C VAL A 23 -24.69 -28.54 -3.04
N LEU A 24 -24.02 -29.25 -3.96
CA LEU A 24 -24.06 -28.93 -5.40
C LEU A 24 -25.48 -29.02 -5.96
N THR A 25 -26.27 -30.03 -5.59
CA THR A 25 -27.65 -30.16 -6.09
C THR A 25 -28.57 -29.03 -5.61
N ARG A 26 -28.25 -28.37 -4.49
CA ARG A 26 -29.02 -27.26 -3.93
C ARG A 26 -28.53 -25.89 -4.39
N ARG A 27 -27.36 -25.78 -5.02
CA ARG A 27 -26.75 -24.52 -5.47
C ARG A 27 -27.25 -24.13 -6.87
N THR A 28 -28.55 -23.82 -6.96
CA THR A 28 -29.25 -23.57 -8.24
C THR A 28 -29.50 -22.10 -8.57
N ARG A 29 -29.11 -21.17 -7.67
CA ARG A 29 -29.36 -19.73 -7.86
C ARG A 29 -28.53 -19.09 -8.97
N VAL A 30 -27.32 -19.59 -9.20
CA VAL A 30 -26.38 -19.12 -10.23
C VAL A 30 -25.60 -20.31 -10.77
N GLN A 31 -25.05 -20.19 -11.98
CA GLN A 31 -24.13 -21.19 -12.52
C GLN A 31 -22.78 -21.13 -11.78
N GLU A 32 -22.19 -22.28 -11.44
CA GLU A 32 -20.89 -22.33 -10.75
C GLU A 32 -19.77 -21.65 -11.55
N ALA A 33 -19.76 -21.81 -12.88
CA ALA A 33 -18.80 -21.14 -13.75
C ALA A 33 -18.93 -19.61 -13.66
N TRP A 34 -20.16 -19.10 -13.65
CA TRP A 34 -20.43 -17.66 -13.49
C TRP A 34 -20.02 -17.17 -12.10
N LEU A 35 -20.29 -17.94 -11.05
CA LEU A 35 -19.92 -17.60 -9.69
C LEU A 35 -18.39 -17.53 -9.53
N LEU A 36 -17.65 -18.52 -10.03
CA LEU A 36 -16.19 -18.52 -10.02
C LEU A 36 -15.62 -17.36 -10.82
N HIS A 37 -16.15 -17.09 -12.02
CA HIS A 37 -15.73 -15.97 -12.83
C HIS A 37 -15.99 -14.63 -12.15
N THR A 38 -17.14 -14.47 -11.49
CA THR A 38 -17.50 -13.25 -10.75
C THR A 38 -16.62 -13.08 -9.51
N ILE A 39 -16.36 -14.13 -8.73
CA ILE A 39 -15.45 -14.08 -7.59
C ILE A 39 -14.02 -13.73 -8.06
N ALA A 40 -13.56 -14.33 -9.15
CA ALA A 40 -12.26 -14.00 -9.75
C ALA A 40 -12.21 -12.55 -10.24
N GLY A 41 -13.26 -12.05 -10.89
CA GLY A 41 -13.36 -10.66 -11.35
C GLY A 41 -13.44 -9.65 -10.19
N LEU A 42 -14.17 -9.98 -9.12
CA LEU A 42 -14.22 -9.20 -7.88
C LEU A 42 -12.85 -9.16 -7.20
N ASN A 43 -12.14 -10.29 -7.15
CA ASN A 43 -10.79 -10.36 -6.59
C ASN A 43 -9.77 -9.65 -7.48
N ALA A 44 -9.88 -9.74 -8.81
CA ALA A 44 -9.00 -9.03 -9.75
C ALA A 44 -9.21 -7.50 -9.72
N SER A 45 -10.45 -7.06 -9.46
CA SER A 45 -10.76 -5.64 -9.22
C SER A 45 -10.39 -5.17 -7.81
N ALA A 46 -10.10 -6.11 -6.91
CA ALA A 46 -9.73 -5.86 -5.51
C ALA A 46 -8.24 -6.03 -5.21
N THR A 47 -7.43 -6.51 -6.16
CA THR A 47 -5.97 -6.64 -5.99
C THR A 47 -5.32 -5.31 -6.34
N GLY A 48 -4.82 -4.59 -5.34
CA GLY A 48 -3.94 -3.46 -5.62
C GLY A 48 -2.55 -3.91 -6.05
N TYR A 49 -1.68 -2.94 -6.28
CA TYR A 49 -0.34 -3.18 -6.79
C TYR A 49 0.55 -3.86 -5.74
N VAL A 50 1.31 -4.86 -6.18
CA VAL A 50 2.31 -5.57 -5.35
C VAL A 50 3.67 -5.44 -6.00
N PHE A 51 4.64 -4.90 -5.26
CA PHE A 51 6.03 -4.88 -5.68
C PHE A 51 6.62 -6.29 -5.56
N THR A 52 6.91 -6.89 -6.72
CA THR A 52 7.66 -8.15 -6.85
C THR A 52 8.98 -7.88 -7.58
N PRO A 53 10.10 -8.55 -7.25
CA PRO A 53 11.40 -8.26 -7.85
C PRO A 53 11.43 -8.55 -9.35
N THR A 54 12.01 -7.63 -10.12
CA THR A 54 12.38 -7.87 -11.52
C THR A 54 13.59 -8.79 -11.62
N GLU A 55 13.89 -9.33 -12.82
CA GLU A 55 15.11 -10.13 -13.02
C GLU A 55 16.38 -9.38 -12.64
N LYS A 56 16.43 -8.07 -12.91
CA LYS A 56 17.55 -7.22 -12.51
C LYS A 56 17.68 -7.15 -10.98
N GLU A 57 16.57 -6.94 -10.28
CA GLU A 57 16.55 -6.81 -8.82
C GLU A 57 16.82 -8.16 -8.12
N LYS A 58 16.42 -9.28 -8.74
CA LYS A 58 16.80 -10.63 -8.28
C LYS A 58 18.31 -10.82 -8.34
N SER A 59 18.93 -10.43 -9.46
CA SER A 59 20.39 -10.50 -9.65
C SER A 59 21.13 -9.56 -8.71
N ASP A 60 20.69 -8.30 -8.61
CA ASP A 60 21.33 -7.24 -7.84
C ASP A 60 21.04 -7.35 -6.33
N ARG A 61 20.11 -8.23 -5.93
CA ARG A 61 19.63 -8.42 -4.56
C ARG A 61 19.15 -7.12 -3.91
N LEU A 62 18.53 -6.25 -4.71
CA LEU A 62 18.15 -4.91 -4.31
C LEU A 62 16.85 -4.49 -5.00
N LEU A 63 15.85 -4.09 -4.21
CA LEU A 63 14.68 -3.36 -4.69
C LEU A 63 14.71 -1.95 -4.09
N HIS A 64 14.62 -0.93 -4.93
CA HIS A 64 14.68 0.47 -4.54
C HIS A 64 13.62 1.28 -5.30
N VAL A 65 12.66 1.81 -4.57
CA VAL A 65 11.52 2.57 -5.12
C VAL A 65 11.42 3.91 -4.39
N ARG A 66 11.16 4.97 -5.16
CA ARG A 66 10.89 6.31 -4.66
C ARG A 66 9.56 6.81 -5.21
N TYR A 67 8.87 7.65 -4.46
CA TYR A 67 7.72 8.42 -4.93
C TYR A 67 7.95 9.91 -4.69
N SER A 68 7.54 10.72 -5.66
CA SER A 68 7.57 12.18 -5.63
C SER A 68 6.14 12.71 -5.68
N ALA A 69 5.73 13.42 -4.62
CA ALA A 69 4.41 14.03 -4.55
C ALA A 69 4.22 15.19 -5.53
N THR A 70 5.29 15.94 -5.82
CA THR A 70 5.27 17.08 -6.73
C THR A 70 5.11 16.64 -8.19
N LYS A 71 5.92 15.66 -8.62
CA LYS A 71 5.85 15.03 -9.96
C LYS A 71 4.69 14.05 -10.12
N ASP A 72 4.08 13.63 -9.02
CA ASP A 72 3.02 12.61 -8.96
C ASP A 72 3.45 11.33 -9.68
N GLN A 73 4.61 10.78 -9.30
CA GLN A 73 5.15 9.60 -9.95
C GLN A 73 6.01 8.76 -9.00
N TYR A 74 6.02 7.45 -9.24
CA TYR A 74 6.98 6.52 -8.70
C TYR A 74 8.16 6.37 -9.64
N CYS A 75 9.35 6.18 -9.08
CA CYS A 75 10.57 5.83 -9.79
C CYS A 75 11.15 4.56 -9.16
N ARG A 76 11.23 3.51 -9.96
CA ARG A 76 11.87 2.24 -9.58
C ARG A 76 13.36 2.32 -9.87
N VAL A 77 14.09 2.93 -8.94
CA VAL A 77 15.52 3.25 -9.06
C VAL A 77 16.36 2.00 -9.40
N SER A 78 16.04 0.87 -8.77
CA SER A 78 16.70 -0.43 -8.99
C SER A 78 16.40 -1.08 -10.34
N ASN A 79 15.35 -0.64 -11.05
CA ASN A 79 14.96 -1.16 -12.37
C ASN A 79 15.10 -0.07 -13.44
N ASN A 80 16.32 0.38 -13.70
CA ASN A 80 16.62 1.37 -14.75
C ASN A 80 15.85 2.69 -14.61
N ARG A 81 15.47 3.07 -13.38
CA ARG A 81 14.68 4.28 -13.09
C ARG A 81 13.36 4.33 -13.87
N GLU A 82 12.74 3.16 -14.07
CA GLU A 82 11.40 3.06 -14.65
C GLU A 82 10.40 3.94 -13.87
N VAL A 83 9.56 4.67 -14.59
CA VAL A 83 8.60 5.63 -14.02
C VAL A 83 7.19 5.09 -14.16
N THR A 84 6.45 5.11 -13.05
CA THR A 84 4.99 4.89 -13.03
C THR A 84 4.31 6.20 -12.64
N GLN A 85 3.49 6.73 -13.53
CA GLN A 85 2.77 7.98 -13.28
C GLN A 85 1.59 7.75 -12.35
N SER A 86 1.30 8.74 -11.51
CA SER A 86 0.23 8.83 -10.53
C SER A 86 0.46 8.05 -9.24
N TRP A 87 0.17 8.71 -8.12
CA TRP A 87 0.35 8.21 -6.76
C TRP A 87 -0.40 6.93 -6.46
N ASP A 88 -1.48 6.63 -7.17
CA ASP A 88 -2.33 5.48 -6.85
C ASP A 88 -2.03 4.22 -7.67
N GLN A 89 -1.22 4.31 -8.72
CA GLN A 89 -0.90 3.17 -9.58
C GLN A 89 -0.06 2.10 -8.88
N CYS A 90 0.73 2.48 -7.87
CA CYS A 90 1.55 1.54 -7.09
C CYS A 90 0.98 1.26 -5.68
N VAL A 91 -0.26 1.65 -5.41
CA VAL A 91 -0.91 1.43 -4.11
C VAL A 91 -1.51 0.03 -4.04
N TRP A 92 -1.29 -0.66 -2.92
CA TRP A 92 -1.91 -1.95 -2.61
C TRP A 92 -3.36 -1.81 -2.15
N SER A 93 -3.64 -0.82 -1.31
CA SER A 93 -5.00 -0.53 -0.86
C SER A 93 -5.12 0.93 -0.44
N LYS A 94 -6.24 1.56 -0.78
CA LYS A 94 -6.60 2.91 -0.36
C LYS A 94 -8.07 2.98 0.03
N GLU A 95 -8.36 3.76 1.06
CA GLU A 95 -9.70 4.03 1.56
C GLU A 95 -9.76 5.52 1.94
N SER A 96 -10.72 6.26 1.36
CA SER A 96 -11.01 7.65 1.76
C SER A 96 -9.80 8.58 1.77
N VAL A 97 -8.93 8.48 0.75
CA VAL A 97 -7.75 9.32 0.58
C VAL A 97 -7.62 9.81 -0.86
N PHE A 98 -7.08 11.01 -1.04
CA PHE A 98 -6.81 11.59 -2.35
C PHE A 98 -5.60 12.53 -2.32
N ARG A 99 -4.98 12.75 -3.49
CA ARG A 99 -3.93 13.76 -3.68
C ARG A 99 -4.56 15.13 -3.89
N LYS A 100 -4.21 16.10 -3.05
CA LYS A 100 -4.65 17.50 -3.12
C LYS A 100 -3.50 18.36 -3.65
N VAL A 101 -3.85 19.26 -4.57
CA VAL A 101 -2.99 20.37 -5.02
C VAL A 101 -3.66 21.68 -4.62
N GLU A 102 -2.95 22.51 -3.87
CA GLU A 102 -3.37 23.85 -3.48
C GLU A 102 -2.65 24.87 -4.35
N ASN A 103 -3.35 25.47 -5.32
CA ASN A 103 -2.74 26.44 -6.23
C ASN A 103 -2.36 27.76 -5.53
N ASP A 104 -3.13 28.21 -4.55
CA ASP A 104 -2.86 29.47 -3.85
C ASP A 104 -1.60 29.37 -2.98
N TRP A 105 -1.45 28.24 -2.26
CA TRP A 105 -0.31 27.97 -1.39
C TRP A 105 0.87 27.31 -2.11
N GLN A 106 0.66 26.84 -3.34
CA GLN A 106 1.63 26.07 -4.11
C GLN A 106 2.09 24.83 -3.32
N MET A 107 1.14 24.10 -2.73
CA MET A 107 1.42 22.91 -1.91
C MET A 107 0.73 21.67 -2.50
N VAL A 108 1.36 20.51 -2.28
CA VAL A 108 0.81 19.21 -2.64
C VAL A 108 0.94 18.23 -1.48
N TYR A 109 -0.06 17.37 -1.28
CA TYR A 109 -0.08 16.32 -0.27
C TYR A 109 -1.15 15.27 -0.56
N ILE A 110 -1.10 14.14 0.14
CA ILE A 110 -2.22 13.19 0.23
C ILE A 110 -2.95 13.43 1.56
N ALA A 111 -4.26 13.55 1.51
CA ALA A 111 -5.12 13.78 2.67
C ALA A 111 -6.35 12.87 2.61
N ARG A 112 -7.19 12.94 3.64
CA ARG A 112 -8.48 12.21 3.63
C ARG A 112 -9.42 12.85 2.62
N THR A 113 -10.33 12.08 2.03
CA THR A 113 -11.45 12.64 1.27
C THR A 113 -12.33 13.51 2.17
N GLU A 114 -12.91 14.57 1.62
CA GLU A 114 -13.76 15.51 2.36
C GLU A 114 -14.91 14.77 3.06
N GLY A 115 -15.22 15.17 4.30
CA GLY A 115 -16.24 14.52 5.15
C GLY A 115 -15.84 13.15 5.74
N SER A 116 -14.67 12.60 5.40
CA SER A 116 -14.23 11.29 5.91
C SER A 116 -13.48 11.43 7.24
N SER A 117 -13.85 10.61 8.24
CA SER A 117 -13.22 10.59 9.56
C SER A 117 -11.88 9.85 9.59
N VAL A 118 -11.69 8.87 8.71
CA VAL A 118 -10.49 8.05 8.60
C VAL A 118 -10.12 7.89 7.13
N GLY A 119 -8.83 7.96 6.85
CA GLY A 119 -8.24 7.61 5.56
C GLY A 119 -7.15 6.56 5.75
N LYS A 120 -6.97 5.67 4.77
CA LYS A 120 -5.92 4.64 4.78
C LYS A 120 -5.27 4.52 3.42
N VAL A 121 -3.97 4.29 3.40
CA VAL A 121 -3.21 3.94 2.20
C VAL A 121 -2.12 2.94 2.56
N SER A 122 -1.80 2.03 1.65
CA SER A 122 -0.77 1.01 1.86
C SER A 122 -0.08 0.57 0.58
N TRP A 123 1.15 0.07 0.74
CA TRP A 123 1.99 -0.49 -0.31
C TRP A 123 2.45 -1.88 0.12
N LYS A 124 2.31 -2.87 -0.78
CA LYS A 124 2.66 -4.26 -0.51
C LYS A 124 3.90 -4.68 -1.30
N PHE A 125 4.79 -5.41 -0.62
CA PHE A 125 5.99 -6.01 -1.18
C PHE A 125 5.93 -7.52 -0.94
N ASP A 126 6.11 -8.31 -1.99
CA ASP A 126 6.11 -9.77 -1.92
C ASP A 126 7.23 -10.36 -2.77
N PHE A 127 8.13 -11.07 -2.10
CA PHE A 127 9.33 -11.69 -2.64
C PHE A 127 9.20 -13.21 -2.72
N SER A 128 8.13 -13.78 -2.17
CA SER A 128 7.91 -15.22 -2.13
C SER A 128 7.85 -15.87 -3.52
N PRO A 129 7.23 -15.28 -4.56
CA PRO A 129 7.21 -15.90 -5.90
C PRO A 129 8.59 -15.91 -6.57
N ALA A 130 9.51 -15.06 -6.10
CA ALA A 130 10.89 -15.00 -6.59
C ALA A 130 11.83 -15.94 -5.82
N GLY A 131 11.36 -16.62 -4.77
CA GLY A 131 12.19 -17.46 -3.90
C GLY A 131 13.21 -16.65 -3.09
N LEU A 132 12.88 -15.40 -2.75
CA LEU A 132 13.77 -14.49 -2.01
C LEU A 132 13.18 -14.12 -0.65
N LYS A 133 14.09 -13.81 0.27
CA LYS A 133 13.81 -13.26 1.59
C LYS A 133 14.39 -11.86 1.73
N ILE A 134 13.87 -11.14 2.70
CA ILE A 134 14.33 -9.82 3.10
C ILE A 134 15.58 -10.01 3.95
N LYS A 135 16.67 -9.35 3.57
CA LYS A 135 17.84 -9.18 4.42
C LYS A 135 17.68 -7.96 5.32
N SER A 136 17.30 -6.83 4.75
CA SER A 136 17.01 -5.60 5.48
C SER A 136 16.09 -4.67 4.68
N VAL A 137 15.38 -3.80 5.40
CA VAL A 137 14.49 -2.78 4.83
C VAL A 137 14.81 -1.42 5.44
N SER A 138 14.89 -0.41 4.59
CA SER A 138 14.95 1.00 4.98
C SER A 138 13.79 1.77 4.35
N ILE A 139 13.09 2.57 5.15
CA ILE A 139 11.91 3.34 4.71
C ILE A 139 12.08 4.79 5.13
N THR A 140 11.87 5.68 4.18
CA THR A 140 11.71 7.12 4.42
C THR A 140 10.28 7.48 4.07
N ALA A 141 9.54 8.08 4.99
CA ALA A 141 8.20 8.62 4.74
C ALA A 141 8.04 9.91 5.53
N SER A 142 7.28 10.87 4.98
CA SER A 142 6.98 12.12 5.66
C SER A 142 5.48 12.35 5.80
N SER A 143 5.09 12.95 6.91
CA SER A 143 3.74 13.44 7.16
C SER A 143 3.76 14.70 8.00
N GLN A 144 2.71 15.50 7.88
CA GLN A 144 2.48 16.68 8.69
C GLN A 144 1.03 16.67 9.20
N THR A 145 0.86 17.06 10.45
CA THR A 145 -0.45 17.21 11.07
C THR A 145 -0.67 18.65 11.53
N PHE A 146 -1.95 19.04 11.60
CA PHE A 146 -2.41 20.35 12.06
C PHE A 146 -3.54 20.14 13.07
N HIS A 147 -3.68 21.04 14.05
CA HIS A 147 -4.67 20.90 15.12
C HIS A 147 -4.57 19.50 15.78
N SER A 148 -5.69 18.83 16.02
CA SER A 148 -5.79 17.45 16.49
C SER A 148 -5.65 16.38 15.37
N GLY A 149 -5.04 16.73 14.23
CA GLY A 149 -4.79 15.77 13.15
C GLY A 149 -3.80 14.68 13.55
N GLU A 150 -4.03 13.46 13.07
CA GLU A 150 -3.22 12.29 13.41
C GLU A 150 -2.81 11.52 12.15
N VAL A 151 -1.55 11.09 12.12
CA VAL A 151 -1.04 10.12 11.15
C VAL A 151 -0.31 9.02 11.92
N CYS A 152 -0.70 7.77 11.65
CA CYS A 152 -0.03 6.60 12.18
C CYS A 152 0.56 5.79 11.01
N TRP A 153 1.89 5.78 10.93
CA TRP A 153 2.64 4.94 10.01
C TRP A 153 3.00 3.63 10.69
N HIS A 154 2.78 2.53 9.99
CA HIS A 154 3.15 1.21 10.47
C HIS A 154 3.55 0.28 9.35
N LEU A 155 4.33 -0.71 9.73
CA LEU A 155 4.75 -1.81 8.90
C LEU A 155 4.14 -3.10 9.42
N GLN A 156 3.58 -3.90 8.52
CA GLN A 156 3.01 -5.21 8.84
C GLN A 156 3.78 -6.31 8.11
N ALA A 157 4.24 -7.32 8.85
CA ALA A 157 4.84 -8.53 8.31
C ALA A 157 4.34 -9.75 9.08
N GLY A 158 3.64 -10.65 8.40
CA GLY A 158 2.92 -11.76 9.06
C GLY A 158 1.94 -11.25 10.12
N GLN A 159 2.16 -11.65 11.37
CA GLN A 159 1.35 -11.21 12.52
C GLN A 159 1.94 -10.00 13.27
N SER A 160 3.14 -9.55 12.90
CA SER A 160 3.82 -8.45 13.56
C SER A 160 3.47 -7.11 12.93
N THR A 161 3.23 -6.10 13.77
CA THR A 161 3.05 -4.71 13.35
C THR A 161 4.05 -3.83 14.09
N THR A 162 4.69 -2.90 13.39
CA THR A 162 5.68 -1.97 13.97
C THR A 162 5.40 -0.56 13.48
N GLU A 163 5.15 0.35 14.42
CA GLU A 163 4.92 1.77 14.12
C GLU A 163 6.24 2.52 13.89
N PHE A 164 6.19 3.57 13.09
CA PHE A 164 7.32 4.47 12.86
C PHE A 164 6.84 5.92 12.69
N PRO A 165 7.68 6.95 12.91
CA PRO A 165 7.21 8.32 13.09
C PRO A 165 6.78 9.03 11.79
N GLY A 166 7.25 8.60 10.62
CA GLY A 166 6.99 9.30 9.36
C GLY A 166 7.44 10.76 9.38
N ASP A 167 8.62 11.03 9.97
CA ASP A 167 9.20 12.36 10.19
C ASP A 167 10.11 12.83 9.03
N GLY A 168 10.12 12.09 7.92
CA GLY A 168 11.01 12.34 6.78
C GLY A 168 12.42 11.77 6.93
N LYS A 169 12.76 11.11 8.05
CA LYS A 169 14.04 10.42 8.22
C LYS A 169 13.95 8.96 7.83
N THR A 170 15.05 8.41 7.33
CA THR A 170 15.14 6.98 7.01
C THR A 170 15.16 6.14 8.28
N GLN A 171 14.24 5.19 8.38
CA GLN A 171 14.12 4.19 9.44
C GLN A 171 14.54 2.83 8.90
N SER A 172 15.27 2.03 9.68
CA SER A 172 15.71 0.67 9.28
C SER A 172 15.03 -0.40 10.13
N PHE A 173 14.53 -1.45 9.46
CA PHE A 173 13.71 -2.50 10.07
C PHE A 173 14.41 -3.85 9.94
N GLN A 174 15.26 -4.17 10.92
CA GLN A 174 15.93 -5.48 11.00
C GLN A 174 14.98 -6.61 11.38
N SER A 175 13.83 -6.28 12.00
CA SER A 175 12.79 -7.24 12.39
C SER A 175 12.16 -7.98 11.20
N LEU A 176 12.39 -7.51 9.98
CA LEU A 176 11.90 -8.12 8.74
C LEU A 176 12.87 -9.11 8.12
N SER A 177 14.09 -9.22 8.65
CA SER A 177 15.06 -10.19 8.17
C SER A 177 14.48 -11.61 8.19
N GLY A 178 14.63 -12.34 7.09
CA GLY A 178 14.10 -13.67 6.89
C GLY A 178 12.63 -13.74 6.46
N SER A 179 11.87 -12.64 6.47
CA SER A 179 10.50 -12.60 5.94
C SER A 179 10.49 -12.49 4.42
N SER A 180 9.40 -12.92 3.77
CA SER A 180 9.25 -12.85 2.30
C SER A 180 8.25 -11.79 1.82
N GLU A 181 7.47 -11.18 2.72
CA GLU A 181 6.54 -10.11 2.37
C GLU A 181 6.40 -9.11 3.52
N PHE A 182 6.02 -7.88 3.18
CA PHE A 182 5.59 -6.87 4.15
C PHE A 182 4.67 -5.83 3.50
N ILE A 183 3.95 -5.09 4.34
CA ILE A 183 3.08 -3.98 3.95
C ILE A 183 3.52 -2.74 4.73
N VAL A 184 3.68 -1.62 4.02
CA VAL A 184 3.83 -0.29 4.63
C VAL A 184 2.48 0.41 4.53
N ALA A 185 1.98 0.97 5.63
CA ALA A 185 0.66 1.58 5.67
C ALA A 185 0.65 2.87 6.48
N ALA A 186 -0.20 3.80 6.06
CA ALA A 186 -0.52 5.03 6.79
C ALA A 186 -2.01 5.08 7.07
N ARG A 187 -2.37 5.36 8.32
CA ARG A 187 -3.73 5.71 8.73
C ARG A 187 -3.77 7.19 9.08
N LEU A 188 -4.69 7.91 8.46
CA LEU A 188 -4.98 9.32 8.70
C LEU A 188 -6.27 9.45 9.53
N GLY A 189 -6.27 10.33 10.51
CA GLY A 189 -7.42 10.62 11.36
C GLY A 189 -7.33 11.98 12.05
N GLY A 190 -8.20 12.19 13.03
CA GLY A 190 -8.24 13.41 13.85
C GLY A 190 -8.63 14.67 13.06
N GLY A 191 -8.36 15.83 13.64
CA GLY A 191 -8.71 17.13 13.07
C GLY A 191 -10.08 17.65 13.52
N GLU A 192 -10.37 18.89 13.17
CA GLU A 192 -11.50 19.67 13.69
C GLU A 192 -12.25 20.38 12.56
N GLY A 193 -13.57 20.49 12.70
CA GLY A 193 -14.43 21.20 11.78
C GLY A 193 -14.54 20.58 10.38
N GLU A 194 -15.13 21.35 9.47
CA GLU A 194 -15.40 20.95 8.07
C GLU A 194 -14.11 20.69 7.27
N THR A 195 -12.99 21.29 7.67
CA THR A 195 -11.68 21.10 7.04
C THR A 195 -10.82 20.02 7.70
N SER A 196 -11.37 19.24 8.63
CA SER A 196 -10.63 18.19 9.34
C SER A 196 -9.94 17.18 8.41
N TRP A 197 -10.49 16.95 7.21
CA TRP A 197 -9.95 16.04 6.21
C TRP A 197 -8.51 16.36 5.77
N GLN A 198 -8.11 17.64 5.81
CA GLN A 198 -6.76 18.11 5.47
C GLN A 198 -5.86 18.32 6.68
N HIS A 199 -6.29 18.00 7.90
CA HIS A 199 -5.47 18.19 9.10
C HIS A 199 -4.43 17.08 9.30
N SER A 200 -4.52 15.98 8.56
CA SER A 200 -3.47 14.97 8.43
C SER A 200 -3.07 14.85 6.97
N GLN A 201 -1.78 15.06 6.69
CA GLN A 201 -1.26 15.18 5.35
C GLN A 201 -0.02 14.29 5.20
N LEU A 202 -0.03 13.37 4.25
CA LEU A 202 1.16 12.63 3.85
C LEU A 202 1.89 13.43 2.77
N PHE A 203 3.22 13.38 2.81
CA PHE A 203 4.06 13.85 1.71
C PHE A 203 3.87 15.33 1.35
N ARG A 204 3.53 16.17 2.35
CA ARG A 204 3.32 17.60 2.14
C ARG A 204 4.58 18.27 1.62
N ARG A 205 4.48 18.89 0.45
CA ARG A 205 5.60 19.55 -0.24
C ARG A 205 5.17 20.84 -0.93
N SER A 206 6.11 21.77 -1.04
CA SER A 206 6.00 22.96 -1.88
C SER A 206 6.24 22.61 -3.34
N LEU A 207 5.47 23.19 -4.26
CA LEU A 207 5.66 23.08 -5.70
C LEU A 207 6.76 24.02 -6.23
N LYS A 208 7.31 24.89 -5.38
CA LYS A 208 8.34 25.88 -5.75
C LYS A 208 9.78 25.41 -5.51
N GLU A 209 9.97 24.32 -4.77
CA GLU A 209 11.29 23.80 -4.42
C GLU A 209 11.88 23.01 -5.59
N ASP A 210 13.11 23.34 -6.02
CA ASP A 210 13.80 22.69 -7.15
C ASP A 210 14.14 21.22 -6.86
N GLU A 211 13.83 20.35 -7.81
CA GLU A 211 13.43 18.95 -7.61
C GLU A 211 14.45 17.89 -8.08
N GLU A 212 15.70 17.94 -7.63
CA GLU A 212 16.68 16.92 -8.05
C GLU A 212 16.88 15.78 -7.06
N GLU A 213 16.72 15.98 -5.75
CA GLU A 213 17.12 14.94 -4.77
C GLU A 213 16.08 14.54 -3.71
N GLU A 214 15.00 15.29 -3.50
CA GLU A 214 14.08 14.99 -2.39
C GLU A 214 12.88 14.12 -2.79
N CYS A 215 12.92 12.85 -2.39
CA CYS A 215 11.78 11.93 -2.49
C CYS A 215 10.84 12.10 -1.28
N SER A 216 9.52 12.02 -1.51
CA SER A 216 8.52 12.11 -0.44
C SER A 216 8.33 10.78 0.29
N PHE A 217 8.60 9.69 -0.41
CA PHE A 217 8.54 8.33 0.09
C PHE A 217 9.61 7.49 -0.59
N GLU A 218 10.33 6.68 0.17
CA GLU A 218 11.40 5.83 -0.34
C GLU A 218 11.41 4.51 0.41
N ILE A 219 11.57 3.43 -0.35
CA ILE A 219 11.72 2.08 0.18
C ILE A 219 12.94 1.45 -0.49
N LEU A 220 13.88 1.00 0.34
CA LEU A 220 15.06 0.26 -0.06
C LEU A 220 15.03 -1.10 0.64
N VAL A 221 15.07 -2.17 -0.14
CA VAL A 221 15.05 -3.55 0.36
C VAL A 221 16.26 -4.28 -0.17
N HIS A 222 17.11 -4.75 0.73
CA HIS A 222 18.14 -5.73 0.41
C HIS A 222 17.56 -7.13 0.53
N LEU A 223 17.83 -7.97 -0.47
CA LEU A 223 17.29 -9.31 -0.58
C LEU A 223 18.38 -10.36 -0.36
N GLU A 224 17.96 -11.56 0.01
CA GLU A 224 18.80 -12.75 0.11
C GLU A 224 18.01 -13.99 -0.35
N ASP A 225 18.70 -15.10 -0.57
CA ASP A 225 18.04 -16.35 -0.93
C ASP A 225 17.19 -16.90 0.23
N ALA A 226 16.08 -17.55 -0.12
CA ALA A 226 15.15 -18.14 0.84
C ALA A 226 15.71 -19.38 1.55
#